data_AF-A0A662AJZ7-F1
#
_entry.id   AF-A0A662AJZ7-F1
#
_cell.length_a   1.000
_cell.length_b   1.000
_cell.length_c   1.000
_cell.angle_alpha   90.00
_cell.angle_beta   90.00
_cell.angle_gamma   90.00
#
_symmetry.space_group_name_H-M   'P 1'
#
loop_
_entity.id
_entity.type
_entity.pdbx_description
1 polymer ?
#
loop_
_entity_poly.entity_id
_entity_poly.type
_entity_poly.pdbx_seq_one_letter_code
_entity_poly.pdbx_strand_id
1 'polypeptide(L)'
;MELDKVEILDNIIQMQKISDIPEPDGYERVQVKDLSFAKYLRNLALNTEDNTVYSYDGSVIMGKDGYQYAVIDMDIGKRDLQQCADAVMRLRAEYLYHQKKYAEIHFNFLSDGKPRYYTNYAKEDRNYPKFRKY
;
A
#
# COMPACT_ATOMS: atom_id res chain seq x y z
N MET A 1 20.55 0.59 35.85
CA MET A 1 21.08 0.08 34.57
C MET A 1 20.02 0.43 33.54
N GLU A 2 20.00 1.70 33.16
CA GLU A 2 19.31 2.18 31.96
C GLU A 2 20.04 1.51 30.80
N LEU A 3 19.43 0.49 30.19
CA LEU A 3 19.79 0.15 28.83
C LEU A 3 19.42 1.39 28.01
N ASP A 4 20.45 2.05 27.49
CA ASP A 4 20.35 3.36 26.86
C ASP A 4 19.22 3.38 25.84
N LYS A 5 18.24 4.27 26.04
CA LYS A 5 17.23 4.60 25.01
C LYS A 5 17.87 4.94 23.66
N VAL A 6 19.14 5.35 23.67
CA VAL A 6 19.97 5.63 22.49
C VAL A 6 20.28 4.35 21.69
N GLU A 7 20.57 3.22 22.34
CA GLU A 7 20.80 1.93 21.65
C GLU A 7 19.50 1.33 21.08
N ILE A 8 18.35 1.64 21.68
CA ILE A 8 17.03 1.27 21.15
C ILE A 8 16.69 2.11 19.90
N LEU A 9 17.15 3.37 19.85
CA LEU A 9 16.99 4.25 18.70
C LEU A 9 17.94 3.89 17.55
N ASP A 10 19.17 3.47 17.85
CA ASP A 10 20.15 3.02 16.85
C ASP A 10 19.84 1.62 16.30
N ASN A 11 19.13 0.79 17.07
CA ASN A 11 18.48 -0.45 16.62
C ASN A 11 17.01 -0.24 16.24
N ILE A 12 16.59 0.95 15.79
CA ILE A 12 15.46 1.04 14.87
C ILE A 12 15.90 0.31 13.60
N ILE A 13 15.74 -1.01 13.64
CA ILE A 13 15.49 -1.89 12.52
C ILE A 13 14.78 -1.03 11.49
N GLN A 14 15.44 -0.70 10.37
CA GLN A 14 14.78 0.02 9.29
C GLN A 14 13.55 -0.81 8.92
N MET A 15 12.37 -0.41 9.38
CA MET A 15 11.13 -1.15 9.18
C MET A 15 10.94 -1.24 7.67
N GLN A 16 11.06 -2.44 7.11
CA GLN A 16 11.04 -2.63 5.67
C GLN A 16 9.60 -2.78 5.16
N LYS A 17 8.71 -3.26 6.02
CA LYS A 17 7.31 -3.53 5.70
C LYS A 17 6.39 -3.27 6.88
N ILE A 18 5.08 -3.15 6.61
CA ILE A 18 4.07 -2.82 7.62
C ILE A 18 4.08 -3.76 8.84
N SER A 19 4.40 -5.05 8.67
CA SER A 19 4.46 -6.01 9.78
C SER A 19 5.61 -5.76 10.76
N ASP A 20 6.62 -4.99 10.36
CA ASP A 20 7.79 -4.69 11.18
C ASP A 20 7.50 -3.54 12.18
N ILE A 21 6.41 -2.79 11.96
CA ILE A 21 5.93 -1.78 12.91
C ILE A 21 5.59 -2.49 14.23
N PRO A 22 6.10 -2.01 15.39
CA PRO A 22 5.80 -2.64 16.66
C PRO A 22 4.31 -2.56 16.98
N GLU A 23 3.79 -3.60 17.63
CA GLU A 23 2.45 -3.53 18.21
C GLU A 23 2.42 -2.58 19.41
N PRO A 24 1.28 -1.91 19.68
CA PRO A 24 1.10 -1.19 20.94
C PRO A 24 1.20 -2.12 22.14
N ASP A 25 1.65 -1.59 23.28
CA ASP A 25 1.79 -2.37 24.52
C ASP A 25 0.49 -3.08 24.91
N GLY A 26 0.58 -4.40 25.14
CA GLY A 26 -0.56 -5.23 25.50
C GLY A 26 -1.44 -5.68 24.33
N TYR A 27 -1.05 -5.41 23.09
CA TYR A 27 -1.75 -5.88 21.88
C TYR A 27 -0.93 -6.89 21.10
N GLU A 28 -1.63 -7.79 20.40
CA GLU A 28 -1.04 -8.75 19.47
C GLU A 28 -1.73 -8.64 18.11
N ARG A 29 -0.98 -8.86 17.02
CA ARG A 29 -1.58 -8.96 15.68
C ARG A 29 -2.41 -10.23 15.55
N VAL A 30 -3.67 -10.06 15.12
CA VAL A 30 -4.53 -11.21 14.77
C VAL A 30 -3.89 -12.10 13.71
N GLN A 31 -4.03 -13.42 13.86
CA GLN A 31 -3.57 -14.39 12.87
C GLN A 31 -4.39 -14.26 11.59
N VAL A 32 -3.72 -14.32 10.44
CA VAL A 32 -4.35 -14.18 9.12
C VAL A 32 -3.88 -15.31 8.22
N LYS A 33 -4.77 -15.77 7.33
CA LYS A 33 -4.44 -16.82 6.36
C LYS A 33 -3.32 -16.37 5.43
N ASP A 34 -2.50 -17.31 5.01
CA ASP A 34 -1.56 -17.09 3.92
C ASP A 34 -2.29 -16.71 2.62
N LEU A 35 -1.62 -15.91 1.80
CA LEU A 35 -2.18 -15.34 0.57
C LEU A 35 -3.48 -14.54 0.78
N SER A 36 -3.85 -14.16 2.01
CA SER A 36 -4.97 -13.27 2.27
C SER A 36 -4.63 -11.81 1.95
N PHE A 37 -5.66 -10.99 1.74
CA PHE A 37 -5.46 -9.55 1.54
C PHE A 37 -4.83 -8.89 2.77
N ALA A 38 -5.19 -9.31 3.98
CA ALA A 38 -4.58 -8.80 5.21
C ALA A 38 -3.08 -9.14 5.29
N LYS A 39 -2.68 -10.36 4.89
CA LYS A 39 -1.26 -10.75 4.81
C LYS A 39 -0.51 -9.92 3.76
N TYR A 40 -1.14 -9.62 2.63
CA TYR A 40 -0.59 -8.73 1.61
C TYR A 40 -0.36 -7.32 2.15
N LEU A 41 -1.37 -6.70 2.78
CA LEU A 41 -1.24 -5.37 3.37
C LEU A 41 -0.10 -5.31 4.40
N ARG A 42 0.00 -6.30 5.29
CA ARG A 42 1.07 -6.37 6.28
C ARG A 42 2.48 -6.54 5.68
N ASN A 43 2.60 -6.96 4.43
CA ASN A 43 3.87 -7.14 3.74
C ASN A 43 4.17 -6.04 2.72
N LEU A 44 3.36 -4.97 2.66
CA LEU A 44 3.69 -3.80 1.84
C LEU A 44 4.98 -3.17 2.32
N ALA A 45 5.86 -2.85 1.37
CA ALA A 45 7.12 -2.17 1.64
C ALA A 45 6.87 -0.77 2.22
N LEU A 46 7.76 -0.34 3.11
CA LEU A 46 7.79 1.01 3.65
C LEU A 46 8.94 1.79 3.02
N ASN A 47 8.80 3.10 2.94
CA ASN A 47 9.90 3.98 2.59
C ASN A 47 10.92 3.98 3.75
N THR A 48 12.16 3.62 3.44
CA THR A 48 13.25 3.49 4.43
C THR A 48 14.21 4.67 4.43
N GLU A 49 14.08 5.59 3.48
CA GLU A 49 14.94 6.77 3.37
C GLU A 49 14.43 7.89 4.27
N ASP A 50 13.21 8.35 4.01
CA ASP A 50 12.51 9.31 4.84
C ASP A 50 11.00 9.06 4.80
N ASN A 51 10.28 9.71 5.73
CA ASN A 51 8.84 9.64 5.79
C ASN A 51 8.17 10.76 4.98
N THR A 52 8.86 11.43 4.07
CA THR A 52 8.28 12.57 3.34
C THR A 52 7.17 12.07 2.40
N VAL A 53 6.01 12.74 2.46
CA VAL A 53 4.86 12.46 1.59
C VAL A 53 4.83 13.49 0.48
N TYR A 54 4.88 12.99 -0.75
CA TYR A 54 4.85 13.80 -1.97
C TYR A 54 3.47 13.73 -2.64
N SER A 55 3.08 14.83 -3.27
CA SER A 55 1.95 14.90 -4.19
C SER A 55 2.30 14.23 -5.53
N TYR A 56 1.29 14.03 -6.38
CA TYR A 56 1.45 13.43 -7.71
C TYR A 56 2.38 14.23 -8.64
N ASP A 57 2.57 15.53 -8.37
CA ASP A 57 3.47 16.43 -9.09
C ASP A 57 4.87 16.55 -8.46
N GLY A 58 5.11 15.83 -7.36
CA GLY A 58 6.37 15.85 -6.61
C GLY A 58 6.49 16.98 -5.59
N SER A 59 5.47 17.83 -5.43
CA SER A 59 5.45 18.80 -4.32
C SER A 59 5.32 18.08 -2.97
N VAL A 60 5.94 18.62 -1.92
CA VAL A 60 5.85 18.04 -0.58
C VAL A 60 4.49 18.39 0.03
N ILE A 61 3.71 17.38 0.39
CA ILE A 61 2.45 17.53 1.15
C ILE A 61 2.74 17.47 2.65
N MET A 62 3.65 16.59 3.06
CA MET A 62 4.03 16.40 4.45
C MET A 62 5.51 16.09 4.54
N GLY A 63 6.26 16.95 5.24
CA GLY A 63 7.70 16.73 5.43
C GLY A 63 7.98 15.56 6.37
N LYS A 64 9.24 15.12 6.42
CA LYS A 64 9.72 14.00 7.26
C LYS A 64 9.27 14.01 8.73
N ASP A 65 9.07 15.19 9.33
CA ASP A 65 8.70 15.38 10.75
C ASP A 65 7.19 15.64 10.93
N GLY A 66 6.36 15.18 9.98
CA GLY A 66 4.91 15.34 10.03
C GLY A 66 4.19 14.35 10.96
N TYR A 67 2.89 14.15 10.73
CA TYR A 67 2.05 13.27 11.57
C TYR A 67 2.14 11.78 11.21
N GLN A 68 2.77 11.46 10.09
CA GLN A 68 2.95 10.12 9.57
C GLN A 68 4.05 9.38 10.35
N TYR A 69 3.71 8.18 10.82
CA TYR A 69 4.68 7.31 11.48
C TYR A 69 5.57 6.56 10.47
N ALA A 70 4.97 6.12 9.36
CA ALA A 70 5.64 5.45 8.26
C ALA A 70 4.89 5.71 6.95
N VAL A 71 5.58 5.64 5.81
CA VAL A 71 5.01 5.80 4.48
C VAL A 71 5.17 4.50 3.69
N ILE A 72 4.13 4.05 3.01
CA ILE A 72 4.21 2.90 2.10
C ILE A 72 5.05 3.29 0.88
N ASP A 73 6.03 2.47 0.53
CA ASP A 73 6.82 2.64 -0.69
C ASP A 73 6.03 2.12 -1.90
N MET A 74 5.16 2.99 -2.43
CA MET A 74 4.36 2.71 -3.61
C MET A 74 4.06 4.00 -4.37
N ASP A 75 4.34 4.00 -5.67
CA ASP A 75 4.04 5.14 -6.51
C ASP A 75 2.52 5.30 -6.76
N ILE A 76 2.05 6.55 -6.67
CA ILE A 76 0.64 6.91 -6.96
C ILE A 76 0.39 7.21 -8.45
N GLY A 77 1.43 7.13 -9.29
CA GLY A 77 1.43 7.62 -10.66
C GLY A 77 1.60 9.15 -10.73
N LYS A 78 1.45 9.70 -11.94
CA LYS A 78 1.67 11.14 -12.24
C LYS A 78 0.38 11.94 -12.45
N ARG A 79 -0.78 11.35 -12.14
CA ARG A 79 -2.09 11.96 -12.37
C ARG A 79 -2.77 12.19 -11.03
N ASP A 80 -3.40 13.35 -10.88
CA ASP A 80 -4.22 13.68 -9.73
C ASP A 80 -5.58 12.95 -9.78
N LEU A 81 -5.56 11.64 -9.53
CA LEU A 81 -6.73 10.78 -9.73
C LEU A 81 -6.99 9.80 -8.59
N GLN A 82 -6.10 9.71 -7.60
CA GLN A 82 -6.32 8.82 -6.47
C GLN A 82 -6.99 9.57 -5.33
N GLN A 83 -8.31 9.48 -5.25
CA GLN A 83 -9.05 9.85 -4.04
C GLN A 83 -9.06 8.67 -3.05
N CYS A 84 -9.54 8.90 -1.84
CA CYS A 84 -9.43 7.95 -0.72
C CYS A 84 -9.90 6.52 -1.04
N ALA A 85 -11.01 6.37 -1.76
CA ALA A 85 -11.50 5.05 -2.18
C ALA A 85 -10.59 4.39 -3.24
N ASP A 86 -9.98 5.19 -4.11
CA ASP A 86 -9.13 4.71 -5.20
C ASP A 86 -7.84 4.07 -4.68
N ALA A 87 -7.28 4.58 -3.57
CA ALA A 87 -6.10 3.98 -2.93
C ALA A 87 -6.39 2.55 -2.44
N VAL A 88 -7.53 2.34 -1.76
CA VAL A 88 -7.94 1.00 -1.29
C VAL A 88 -8.26 0.08 -2.47
N MET A 89 -8.95 0.61 -3.49
CA MET A 89 -9.22 -0.13 -4.73
C MET A 89 -7.94 -0.56 -5.42
N ARG A 90 -6.94 0.34 -5.52
CA ARG A 90 -5.61 0.03 -6.07
C ARG A 90 -4.93 -1.09 -5.30
N LEU A 91 -4.87 -1.01 -3.97
CA LEU A 91 -4.26 -2.05 -3.13
C LEU A 91 -4.95 -3.41 -3.33
N ARG A 92 -6.29 -3.42 -3.41
CA ARG A 92 -7.05 -4.65 -3.67
C ARG A 92 -6.76 -5.22 -5.07
N ALA A 93 -6.68 -4.35 -6.08
CA ALA A 93 -6.39 -4.75 -7.45
C ALA A 93 -4.96 -5.32 -7.58
N GLU A 94 -3.96 -4.68 -6.98
CA GLU A 94 -2.56 -5.15 -6.94
C GLU A 94 -2.45 -6.54 -6.31
N TYR A 95 -3.08 -6.72 -5.15
CA TYR A 95 -3.16 -8.03 -4.48
C TYR A 95 -3.71 -9.13 -5.39
N LEU A 96 -4.83 -8.87 -6.07
CA LEU A 96 -5.45 -9.84 -6.97
C LEU A 96 -4.58 -10.07 -8.23
N TYR A 97 -3.98 -9.01 -8.76
CA TYR A 97 -3.13 -9.08 -9.95
C TYR A 97 -1.88 -9.94 -9.70
N HIS A 98 -1.20 -9.75 -8.56
CA HIS A 98 -0.04 -10.56 -8.17
C HIS A 98 -0.40 -12.04 -7.95
N GLN A 99 -1.64 -12.34 -7.58
CA GLN A 99 -2.14 -13.71 -7.49
C GLN A 99 -2.67 -14.27 -8.81
N LYS A 100 -2.58 -13.51 -9.90
CA LYS A 100 -3.14 -13.86 -11.22
C LYS A 100 -4.66 -14.07 -11.21
N LYS A 101 -5.35 -13.50 -10.22
CA LYS A 101 -6.82 -13.56 -10.06
C LYS A 101 -7.51 -12.48 -10.89
N TYR A 102 -7.21 -12.41 -12.19
CA TYR A 102 -7.61 -11.30 -13.05
C TYR A 102 -9.12 -11.12 -13.18
N ALA A 103 -9.90 -12.21 -13.14
CA ALA A 103 -11.36 -12.17 -13.22
C ALA A 103 -12.02 -11.54 -11.99
N GLU A 104 -11.33 -11.53 -10.84
CA GLU A 104 -11.82 -10.91 -9.60
C GLU A 104 -11.54 -9.40 -9.56
N ILE A 105 -10.75 -8.86 -10.50
CA ILE A 105 -10.42 -7.44 -10.54
C ILE A 105 -11.57 -6.69 -11.23
N HIS A 106 -12.53 -6.23 -10.44
CA HIS A 106 -13.61 -5.37 -10.91
C HIS A 106 -14.08 -4.42 -9.81
N PHE A 107 -14.59 -3.25 -10.23
CA PHE A 107 -15.13 -2.25 -9.32
C PHE A 107 -16.40 -1.65 -9.90
N ASN A 108 -17.37 -1.36 -9.02
CA ASN A 108 -18.63 -0.78 -9.43
C ASN A 108 -18.48 0.73 -9.55
N PHE A 109 -18.86 1.28 -10.70
CA PHE A 109 -18.77 2.72 -10.93
C PHE A 109 -19.95 3.42 -10.26
N LEU A 110 -19.69 4.52 -9.55
CA LEU A 110 -20.73 5.28 -8.85
C LEU A 110 -21.78 5.85 -9.80
N SER A 111 -21.40 6.13 -11.06
CA SER A 111 -22.28 6.73 -12.06
C SER A 111 -23.43 5.83 -12.50
N ASP A 112 -23.23 4.51 -12.53
CA ASP A 112 -24.24 3.56 -13.02
C ASP A 112 -24.39 2.29 -12.17
N GLY A 113 -23.62 2.15 -11.09
CA GLY A 113 -23.62 1.00 -10.20
C GLY A 113 -23.08 -0.29 -10.83
N LYS A 114 -22.56 -0.26 -12.07
CA LYS A 114 -22.18 -1.47 -12.81
C LYS A 114 -20.69 -1.78 -12.66
N PRO A 115 -20.33 -3.08 -12.61
CA PRO A 115 -18.93 -3.48 -12.56
C PRO A 115 -18.22 -3.13 -13.87
N ARG A 116 -17.05 -2.50 -13.75
CA ARG A 116 -16.03 -2.54 -14.80
C ARG A 116 -15.10 -3.67 -14.45
N TYR A 117 -14.82 -4.55 -15.40
CA TYR A 117 -13.94 -5.71 -15.23
C TYR A 117 -12.60 -5.46 -15.90
N TYR A 118 -11.52 -5.81 -15.22
CA TYR A 118 -10.16 -5.74 -15.76
C TYR A 118 -10.00 -6.60 -17.00
N THR A 119 -10.59 -7.80 -17.02
CA THR A 119 -10.55 -8.70 -18.18
C THR A 119 -11.18 -8.08 -19.43
N ASN A 120 -12.25 -7.30 -19.29
CA ASN A 120 -12.87 -6.60 -20.42
C ASN A 120 -11.95 -5.48 -20.96
N TYR A 121 -11.28 -4.75 -20.07
CA TYR A 121 -10.34 -3.68 -20.42
C TYR A 121 -9.04 -4.21 -21.04
N ALA A 122 -8.49 -5.27 -20.46
CA ALA A 122 -7.18 -5.81 -20.78
C ALA A 122 -7.22 -6.89 -21.86
N LYS A 123 -8.39 -7.50 -22.12
CA LYS A 123 -8.58 -8.61 -23.06
C LYS A 123 -7.66 -9.78 -22.73
N GLU A 124 -6.60 -10.01 -23.50
CA GLU A 124 -5.56 -11.02 -23.23
C GLU A 124 -4.23 -10.42 -22.72
N ASP A 125 -4.10 -9.09 -22.72
CA ASP A 125 -2.91 -8.42 -22.24
C ASP A 125 -2.85 -8.49 -20.72
N ARG A 126 -1.86 -9.21 -20.18
CA ARG A 126 -1.62 -9.35 -18.74
C ARG A 126 -0.42 -8.56 -18.27
N ASN A 127 0.12 -7.63 -19.07
CA ASN A 127 1.31 -6.89 -18.69
C ASN A 127 1.02 -5.84 -17.61
N TYR A 128 1.98 -5.65 -16.70
CA TYR A 128 1.83 -4.73 -15.57
C TYR A 128 1.55 -3.27 -15.99
N PRO A 129 2.21 -2.70 -17.02
CA PRO A 129 1.89 -1.35 -17.50
C PRO A 129 0.46 -1.21 -18.04
N LYS A 130 -0.13 -2.28 -18.59
CA LYS A 130 -1.53 -2.29 -19.02
C LYS A 130 -2.45 -2.31 -17.79
N PHE A 131 -2.15 -3.16 -16.82
CA PHE A 131 -2.87 -3.20 -15.54
C PHE A 131 -2.87 -1.85 -14.83
N ARG A 132 -1.75 -1.13 -14.78
CA ARG A 132 -1.64 0.20 -14.17
C ARG A 132 -2.49 1.30 -14.81
N LYS A 133 -3.08 1.03 -15.99
CA LYS A 133 -3.96 1.94 -16.71
C LYS A 133 -5.45 1.56 -16.62
N TYR A 134 -5.75 0.43 -15.99
CA TYR A 134 -7.11 0.01 -15.66
C TYR A 134 -7.65 0.85 -14.50
#